data_AF-A0A7W0S2G5-F1
#
_entry.id   AF-A0A7W0S2G5-F1
#
_cell.length_a   1.000
_cell.length_b   1.000
_cell.length_c   1.000
_cell.angle_alpha   90.00
_cell.angle_beta   90.00
_cell.angle_gamma   90.00
#
_symmetry.space_group_name_H-M   'P 1'
#
loop_
_entity.id
_entity.type
_entity.pdbx_description
1 polymer ?
#
loop_
_entity_poly.entity_id
_entity_poly.type
_entity_poly.pdbx_seq_one_letter_code
_entity_poly.pdbx_strand_id
1 'polypeptide(L)'
;DALGWQPAPSRAIANGQCMALRRETLLAAGGWARVRGHMTEDVALARALRADGLALAFVDGCDLLGVRMYESARATWDGWGRSLIGPDVNSPLRLAEDLALLWLTMALPLPRLVARRGTPLDALLVAVRLALLGALARGYRPRGLPFWLSPLADVPTMVRLTWAALRPARAWRGRTYR
;
A
#
# COMPACT_ATOMS: atom_id res chain seq x y z
N ASP A 1 17.69 -16.98 -1.01
CA ASP A 1 18.11 -15.69 -0.45
C ASP A 1 16.87 -14.83 -0.26
N ALA A 2 16.64 -14.30 0.94
CA ALA A 2 15.46 -13.51 1.27
C ALA A 2 15.51 -12.08 0.69
N LEU A 3 16.70 -11.61 0.26
CA LEU A 3 16.90 -10.24 -0.18
C LEU A 3 16.26 -9.93 -1.54
N GLY A 4 16.17 -10.90 -2.46
CA GLY A 4 15.47 -10.73 -3.73
C GLY A 4 15.86 -9.46 -4.52
N TRP A 5 14.94 -8.95 -5.33
CA TRP A 5 15.12 -7.68 -6.05
C TRP A 5 15.08 -6.48 -5.09
N GLN A 6 16.02 -5.55 -5.26
CA GLN A 6 16.10 -4.34 -4.44
C GLN A 6 15.47 -3.14 -5.16
N PRO A 7 14.47 -2.46 -4.57
CA PRO A 7 13.89 -1.28 -5.18
C PRO A 7 14.86 -0.10 -5.16
N ALA A 8 14.67 0.80 -6.13
CA ALA A 8 15.20 2.16 -6.04
C ALA A 8 14.70 2.82 -4.73
N PRO A 9 15.49 3.70 -4.09
CA PRO A 9 15.12 4.29 -2.80
C PRO A 9 13.73 4.96 -2.82
N SER A 10 13.35 5.62 -3.92
CA SER A 10 12.03 6.26 -4.06
C SER A 10 10.85 5.28 -4.19
N ARG A 11 11.12 4.01 -4.52
CA ARG A 11 10.13 2.93 -4.67
C ARG A 11 10.21 1.90 -3.54
N ALA A 12 11.07 2.14 -2.54
CA ALA A 12 11.10 1.30 -1.36
C ALA A 12 9.77 1.42 -0.61
N ILE A 13 9.24 0.26 -0.23
CA ILE A 13 8.05 0.11 0.59
C ILE A 13 8.41 -0.62 1.87
N ALA A 14 7.62 -0.42 2.92
CA ALA A 14 7.70 -1.15 4.17
C ALA A 14 6.28 -1.51 4.60
N ASN A 15 6.15 -2.54 5.44
CA ASN A 15 4.91 -2.81 6.14
C ASN A 15 5.08 -2.45 7.62
N GLY A 16 4.57 -1.28 8.03
CA GLY A 16 4.63 -0.83 9.42
C GLY A 16 3.94 -1.74 10.44
N GLN A 17 3.17 -2.74 10.01
CA GLN A 17 2.54 -3.71 10.90
C GLN A 17 3.56 -4.62 11.61
N CYS A 18 4.65 -4.97 10.91
CA CYS A 18 5.74 -5.76 11.48
C CYS A 18 7.01 -5.53 10.69
N MET A 19 8.05 -5.03 11.36
CA MET A 19 9.38 -4.83 10.79
C MET A 19 10.43 -5.33 11.77
N ALA A 20 11.46 -5.98 11.24
CA ALA A 20 12.62 -6.43 11.99
C ALA A 20 13.88 -5.78 11.40
N LEU A 21 14.66 -5.12 12.26
CA LEU A 21 15.91 -4.47 11.88
C LEU A 21 16.98 -4.78 12.92
N ARG A 22 18.23 -4.88 12.49
CA ARG A 22 19.37 -4.95 13.42
C ARG A 22 19.46 -3.63 14.17
N ARG A 23 19.52 -3.71 15.50
CA ARG A 23 19.56 -2.53 16.38
C ARG A 23 20.71 -1.59 16.02
N GLU A 24 21.90 -2.12 15.86
CA GLU A 24 23.11 -1.36 15.49
C GLU A 24 22.92 -0.59 14.19
N THR A 25 22.38 -1.26 13.16
CA THR A 25 22.07 -0.66 11.86
C THR A 25 21.05 0.47 11.98
N LEU A 26 19.97 0.26 12.75
CA LEU A 26 18.95 1.29 12.95
C LEU A 26 19.54 2.52 13.66
N LEU A 27 20.35 2.31 14.69
CA LEU A 27 20.97 3.41 15.43
C LEU A 27 21.98 4.17 14.57
N ALA A 28 22.80 3.46 13.79
CA ALA A 28 23.76 4.06 12.87
C ALA A 28 23.07 4.89 11.77
N ALA A 29 21.88 4.48 11.33
CA ALA A 29 21.07 5.21 10.36
C ALA A 29 20.33 6.44 10.95
N GLY A 30 20.51 6.76 12.24
CA GLY A 30 19.86 7.86 12.94
C GLY A 30 18.51 7.50 13.59
N GLY A 31 18.12 6.22 13.55
CA GLY A 31 16.90 5.70 14.15
C GLY A 31 15.62 6.38 13.64
N TRP A 32 14.57 6.33 14.46
CA TRP A 32 13.28 6.97 14.14
C TRP A 32 13.33 8.49 14.11
N ALA A 33 14.34 9.11 14.75
CA ALA A 33 14.51 10.56 14.74
C ALA A 33 14.69 11.10 13.30
N ARG A 34 15.30 10.31 12.41
CA ARG A 34 15.51 10.64 11.00
C ARG A 34 14.20 10.86 10.22
N VAL A 35 13.12 10.20 10.62
CA VAL A 35 11.84 10.20 9.90
C VAL A 35 10.70 10.82 10.69
N ARG A 36 10.99 11.45 11.83
CA ARG A 36 10.00 12.04 12.76
C ARG A 36 9.00 13.02 12.12
N GLY A 37 9.37 13.63 10.99
CA GLY A 37 8.55 14.56 10.23
C GLY A 37 7.58 13.91 9.25
N HIS A 38 7.68 12.60 9.02
CA HIS A 38 6.79 11.86 8.14
C HIS A 38 5.62 11.27 8.92
N MET A 39 4.44 11.28 8.31
CA MET A 39 3.27 10.58 8.84
C MET A 39 3.34 9.09 8.52
N THR A 40 3.99 8.71 7.41
CA THR A 40 4.32 7.33 7.03
C THR A 40 5.78 7.02 7.39
N GLU A 41 6.08 7.01 8.69
CA GLU A 41 7.44 6.83 9.24
C GLU A 41 8.08 5.51 8.78
N ASP A 42 7.30 4.46 8.58
CA ASP A 42 7.73 3.14 8.11
C ASP A 42 8.27 3.19 6.67
N VAL A 43 7.50 3.75 5.74
CA VAL A 43 7.93 3.92 4.35
C VAL A 43 9.09 4.91 4.26
N ALA A 44 9.00 6.04 4.97
CA ALA A 44 10.09 7.00 5.02
C ALA A 44 11.41 6.36 5.50
N LEU A 45 11.35 5.50 6.53
CA LEU A 45 12.51 4.78 7.03
C LEU A 45 13.05 3.81 5.99
N ALA A 46 12.18 3.01 5.35
CA ALA A 46 12.59 2.10 4.28
C ALA A 46 13.31 2.82 3.14
N ARG A 47 12.79 3.97 2.70
CA ARG A 47 13.43 4.79 1.65
C ARG A 47 14.78 5.35 2.07
N ALA A 48 14.86 5.84 3.31
CA ALA A 48 16.10 6.34 3.89
C ALA A 48 17.18 5.24 3.97
N LEU A 49 16.83 4.06 4.47
CA LEU A 49 17.75 2.92 4.55
C LEU A 49 18.18 2.45 3.15
N ARG A 50 17.26 2.41 2.17
CA ARG A 50 17.62 2.11 0.78
C ARG A 50 18.57 3.16 0.18
N ALA A 51 18.37 4.44 0.50
CA ALA A 51 19.27 5.51 0.05
C ALA A 51 20.68 5.37 0.63
N ASP A 52 20.81 4.81 1.83
CA ASP A 52 22.10 4.47 2.45
C ASP A 52 22.69 3.14 1.92
N GLY A 53 22.04 2.51 0.94
CA GLY A 53 22.52 1.27 0.32
C GLY A 53 22.09 -0.03 1.03
N LEU A 54 21.39 0.06 2.16
CA LEU A 54 20.97 -1.12 2.94
C LEU A 54 19.88 -1.92 2.24
N ALA A 55 20.02 -3.23 2.15
CA ALA A 55 19.03 -4.08 1.51
C ALA A 55 17.74 -4.23 2.36
N LEU A 56 16.59 -4.32 1.70
CA LEU A 56 15.30 -4.61 2.30
C LEU A 56 14.76 -5.93 1.79
N ALA A 57 14.01 -6.66 2.63
CA ALA A 57 13.35 -7.90 2.27
C ALA A 57 11.90 -7.89 2.75
N PHE A 58 11.01 -8.42 1.92
CA PHE A 58 9.66 -8.79 2.31
C PHE A 58 9.59 -10.31 2.47
N VAL A 59 9.18 -10.76 3.64
CA VAL A 59 9.07 -12.17 3.97
C VAL A 59 7.61 -12.52 4.19
N ASP A 60 7.17 -13.65 3.65
CA ASP A 60 5.85 -14.20 3.94
C ASP A 60 5.77 -14.60 5.41
N GLY A 61 4.95 -13.88 6.18
CA GLY A 61 4.74 -14.11 7.61
C GLY A 61 3.37 -14.71 7.94
N CYS A 62 2.61 -15.20 6.94
CA CYS A 62 1.20 -15.61 7.12
C CYS A 62 0.99 -16.70 8.18
N ASP A 63 1.99 -17.56 8.40
CA ASP A 63 1.93 -18.65 9.38
C ASP A 63 2.49 -18.26 10.76
N LEU A 64 3.08 -17.07 10.89
CA LEU A 64 3.72 -16.60 12.12
C LEU A 64 2.96 -15.45 12.79
N LEU A 65 2.36 -14.56 11.99
CA LEU A 65 1.78 -13.31 12.48
C LEU A 65 0.40 -13.07 11.89
N GLY A 66 -0.56 -12.77 12.75
CA GLY A 66 -1.87 -12.25 12.37
C GLY A 66 -1.97 -10.77 12.70
N VAL A 67 -2.43 -9.95 11.76
CA VAL A 67 -2.56 -8.50 11.98
C VAL A 67 -3.99 -8.05 11.69
N ARG A 68 -4.55 -7.32 12.65
CA ARG A 68 -5.78 -6.53 12.47
C ARG A 68 -5.40 -5.06 12.49
N MET A 69 -5.26 -4.49 11.30
CA MET A 69 -4.82 -3.09 11.14
C MET A 69 -5.86 -2.09 11.66
N TYR A 70 -7.14 -2.41 11.50
CA TYR A 70 -8.28 -1.57 11.87
C TYR A 70 -9.38 -2.43 12.48
N GLU A 71 -10.09 -1.88 13.47
CA GLU A 71 -11.17 -2.57 14.19
C GLU A 71 -12.53 -2.53 13.46
N SER A 72 -12.65 -1.73 12.39
CA SER A 72 -13.91 -1.61 11.64
C SER A 72 -13.69 -1.22 10.17
N ALA A 73 -14.71 -1.44 9.34
CA ALA A 73 -14.73 -1.00 7.95
C ALA A 73 -14.61 0.53 7.82
N ARG A 74 -15.24 1.29 8.74
CA ARG A 74 -15.11 2.76 8.79
C ARG A 74 -13.66 3.16 9.10
N ALA A 75 -13.06 2.59 10.15
CA ALA A 75 -11.66 2.87 10.48
C ALA A 75 -10.71 2.50 9.33
N THR A 76 -11.01 1.41 8.62
CA THR A 76 -10.30 0.98 7.42
C THR A 76 -10.39 2.04 6.30
N TRP A 77 -11.61 2.47 5.98
CA TRP A 77 -11.88 3.48 4.97
C TRP A 77 -11.23 4.83 5.28
N ASP A 78 -11.26 5.26 6.53
CA ASP A 78 -10.66 6.52 6.98
C ASP A 78 -9.12 6.42 6.96
N GLY A 79 -8.57 5.25 7.32
CA GLY A 79 -7.14 5.01 7.38
C GLY A 79 -6.45 4.80 6.03
N TRP A 80 -7.13 4.24 5.03
CA TRP A 80 -6.57 3.91 3.72
C TRP A 80 -5.96 5.09 2.98
N GLY A 81 -6.64 6.23 2.96
CA GLY A 81 -6.16 7.41 2.25
C GLY A 81 -4.80 7.91 2.73
N ARG A 82 -4.47 7.67 4.00
CA ARG A 82 -3.17 7.98 4.58
C ARG A 82 -2.15 6.89 4.28
N SER A 83 -2.47 5.64 4.59
CA SER A 83 -1.50 4.53 4.56
C SER A 83 -1.16 4.03 3.16
N LEU A 84 -2.11 4.05 2.22
CA LEU A 84 -1.89 3.47 0.88
C LEU A 84 -1.31 4.45 -0.12
N ILE A 85 -1.66 5.74 0.00
CA ILE A 85 -1.17 6.79 -0.92
C ILE A 85 0.16 7.37 -0.46
N GLY A 86 0.42 7.44 0.86
CA GLY A 86 1.68 7.99 1.40
C GLY A 86 2.03 9.36 0.81
N PRO A 87 1.13 10.35 0.90
CA PRO A 87 1.34 11.64 0.22
C PRO A 87 2.55 12.42 0.77
N ASP A 88 2.96 12.15 2.00
CA ASP A 88 4.10 12.78 2.67
C ASP A 88 5.47 12.23 2.21
N VAL A 89 5.48 11.09 1.51
CA VAL A 89 6.71 10.49 0.98
C VAL A 89 6.76 10.53 -0.55
N ASN A 90 5.64 10.76 -1.23
CA ASN A 90 5.53 10.77 -2.69
C ASN A 90 5.41 12.18 -3.27
N SER A 91 5.94 12.41 -4.47
CA SER A 91 5.72 13.67 -5.19
C SER A 91 4.33 13.65 -5.84
N PRO A 92 3.72 14.81 -6.11
CA PRO A 92 2.40 14.88 -6.77
C PRO A 92 2.35 14.14 -8.11
N LEU A 93 3.41 14.22 -8.91
CA LEU A 93 3.50 13.49 -10.18
C LEU A 93 3.48 11.98 -9.98
N ARG A 94 4.26 11.46 -9.02
CA ARG A 94 4.28 10.02 -8.70
C ARG A 94 2.93 9.53 -8.20
N LEU A 95 2.26 10.34 -7.37
CA LEU A 95 0.90 10.02 -6.94
C LEU A 95 -0.07 9.94 -8.12
N ALA A 96 0.03 10.86 -9.07
CA ALA A 96 -0.79 10.84 -10.27
C ALA A 96 -0.52 9.60 -11.13
N GLU A 97 0.75 9.21 -11.30
CA GLU A 97 1.16 8.00 -12.03
C GLU A 97 0.61 6.73 -11.36
N ASP A 98 0.81 6.57 -10.05
CA ASP A 98 0.34 5.41 -9.30
C ASP A 98 -1.21 5.34 -9.30
N LEU A 99 -1.90 6.48 -9.16
CA LEU A 99 -3.36 6.56 -9.27
C LEU A 99 -3.84 6.20 -10.68
N ALA A 100 -3.21 6.73 -11.72
CA ALA A 100 -3.57 6.44 -13.11
C ALA A 100 -3.41 4.94 -13.40
N LEU A 101 -2.29 4.34 -12.95
CA LEU A 101 -2.06 2.91 -13.08
C LEU A 101 -3.16 2.11 -12.39
N LEU A 102 -3.51 2.44 -11.14
CA LEU A 102 -4.55 1.71 -10.39
C LEU A 102 -5.95 1.91 -10.97
N TRP A 103 -6.27 3.11 -11.47
CA TRP A 103 -7.53 3.35 -12.18
C TRP A 103 -7.65 2.48 -13.44
N LEU A 104 -6.61 2.49 -14.27
CA LEU A 104 -6.60 1.80 -15.56
C LEU A 104 -6.51 0.28 -15.43
N THR A 105 -5.83 -0.23 -14.40
CA THR A 105 -5.59 -1.68 -14.25
C THR A 105 -6.54 -2.37 -13.29
N MET A 106 -7.07 -1.68 -12.27
CA MET A 106 -7.91 -2.29 -11.24
C MET A 106 -9.35 -1.76 -11.31
N ALA A 107 -9.56 -0.44 -11.34
CA ALA A 107 -10.89 0.13 -11.14
C ALA A 107 -11.76 0.15 -12.41
N LEU A 108 -11.22 0.51 -13.58
CA LEU A 108 -11.98 0.66 -14.83
C LEU A 108 -12.30 -0.63 -15.60
N PRO A 109 -11.45 -1.67 -15.61
CA PRO A 109 -11.68 -2.85 -16.46
C PRO A 109 -13.04 -3.54 -16.23
N LEU A 110 -13.40 -3.78 -14.97
CA LEU A 110 -14.65 -4.46 -14.62
C LEU A 110 -15.90 -3.65 -15.03
N PRO A 111 -16.04 -2.34 -14.68
CA PRO A 111 -17.12 -1.50 -15.18
C PRO A 111 -17.23 -1.46 -16.69
N ARG A 112 -16.10 -1.42 -17.43
CA ARG A 112 -16.12 -1.42 -18.91
C ARG A 112 -16.71 -2.72 -19.46
N LEU A 113 -16.32 -3.87 -18.91
CA LEU A 113 -16.87 -5.17 -19.29
C LEU A 113 -18.38 -5.26 -18.99
N VAL A 114 -18.80 -4.85 -17.79
CA VAL A 114 -20.22 -4.82 -17.40
C VAL A 114 -21.04 -3.91 -18.32
N ALA A 115 -20.49 -2.75 -18.69
CA ALA A 115 -21.12 -1.81 -19.62
C ALA A 115 -21.08 -2.25 -21.10
N ARG A 116 -20.59 -3.46 -21.41
CA ARG A 116 -20.39 -3.98 -22.77
C ARG A 116 -19.49 -3.08 -23.65
N ARG A 117 -18.56 -2.36 -23.02
CA ARG A 117 -17.53 -1.50 -23.64
C ARG A 117 -16.11 -2.05 -23.39
N GLY A 118 -16.03 -3.27 -22.86
CA GLY A 118 -14.78 -3.92 -22.52
C GLY A 118 -14.03 -4.40 -23.75
N THR A 119 -12.73 -4.49 -23.61
CA THR A 119 -11.78 -5.03 -24.58
C THR A 119 -11.19 -6.35 -24.05
N PRO A 120 -10.49 -7.12 -24.90
CA PRO A 120 -9.73 -8.28 -24.41
C PRO A 120 -8.71 -7.93 -23.32
N LEU A 121 -8.13 -6.72 -23.38
CA LEU A 121 -7.24 -6.21 -22.33
C LEU A 121 -7.98 -6.03 -21.00
N ASP A 122 -9.20 -5.48 -21.01
CA ASP A 122 -10.01 -5.34 -19.79
C ASP A 122 -10.29 -6.72 -19.16
N ALA A 123 -10.63 -7.72 -19.99
CA ALA A 123 -10.85 -9.09 -19.53
C ALA A 123 -9.58 -9.71 -18.93
N LEU A 124 -8.42 -9.50 -19.56
CA LEU A 124 -7.13 -9.95 -19.04
C LEU A 124 -6.80 -9.30 -17.70
N LEU A 125 -7.00 -7.99 -17.58
CA LEU A 125 -6.73 -7.24 -16.33
C LEU A 125 -7.62 -7.72 -15.19
N VAL A 126 -8.91 -7.98 -15.46
CA VAL A 126 -9.80 -8.59 -14.46
C VAL A 126 -9.35 -10.00 -14.10
N ALA A 127 -8.93 -10.82 -15.07
CA ALA A 127 -8.41 -12.15 -14.80
C ALA A 127 -7.15 -12.10 -13.92
N VAL A 128 -6.20 -11.20 -14.21
CA VAL A 128 -5.00 -10.95 -13.38
C VAL A 128 -5.39 -10.50 -11.98
N ARG A 129 -6.34 -9.57 -11.84
CA ARG A 129 -6.84 -9.10 -10.54
C ARG A 129 -7.44 -10.23 -9.71
N LEU A 130 -8.20 -11.14 -10.32
CA LEU A 130 -8.78 -12.32 -9.67
C LEU A 130 -7.70 -13.36 -9.32
N ALA A 131 -6.72 -13.57 -10.19
CA ALA A 131 -5.58 -14.45 -9.91
C ALA A 131 -4.77 -13.94 -8.72
N LEU A 132 -4.52 -12.63 -8.64
CA LEU A 132 -3.88 -11.99 -7.48
C LEU A 132 -4.71 -12.16 -6.20
N LEU A 133 -6.04 -12.03 -6.29
CA LEU A 133 -6.92 -12.28 -5.15
C LEU A 133 -6.78 -13.72 -4.64
N GLY A 134 -6.71 -14.70 -5.54
CA GLY A 134 -6.44 -16.09 -5.20
C GLY A 134 -5.05 -16.31 -4.58
N ALA A 135 -4.01 -15.75 -5.20
CA ALA A 135 -2.62 -15.87 -4.74
C ALA A 135 -2.43 -15.29 -3.34
N LEU A 136 -3.10 -14.17 -3.04
CA LEU A 136 -3.01 -13.49 -1.76
C LEU A 136 -4.01 -14.03 -0.71
N ALA A 137 -4.92 -14.94 -1.08
CA ALA A 137 -6.00 -15.38 -0.20
C ALA A 137 -5.52 -15.93 1.14
N ARG A 138 -4.35 -16.59 1.19
CA ARG A 138 -3.76 -17.12 2.42
C ARG A 138 -3.47 -16.03 3.46
N GLY A 139 -3.15 -14.81 3.01
CA GLY A 139 -2.83 -13.69 3.89
C GLY A 139 -4.05 -13.00 4.52
N TYR A 140 -5.27 -13.35 4.12
CA TYR A 140 -6.50 -12.74 4.63
C TYR A 140 -7.28 -13.71 5.51
N ARG A 141 -7.69 -13.25 6.69
CA ARG A 141 -8.59 -13.98 7.60
C ARG A 141 -9.58 -12.98 8.22
N PRO A 142 -10.92 -13.20 8.13
CA PRO A 142 -11.63 -14.30 7.45
C PRO A 142 -11.77 -14.11 5.93
N ARG A 143 -11.95 -15.21 5.19
CA ARG A 143 -12.10 -15.26 3.72
C ARG A 143 -13.58 -15.39 3.28
N GLY A 144 -14.42 -14.50 3.79
CA GLY A 144 -15.86 -14.52 3.53
C GLY A 144 -16.26 -13.86 2.21
N LEU A 145 -17.56 -13.69 2.00
CA LEU A 145 -18.15 -12.96 0.86
C LEU A 145 -17.47 -11.60 0.58
N PRO A 146 -17.18 -10.75 1.59
CA PRO A 146 -16.52 -9.46 1.33
C PRO A 146 -15.14 -9.58 0.69
N PHE A 147 -14.40 -10.64 0.99
CA PHE A 147 -13.08 -10.89 0.40
C PHE A 147 -13.21 -11.23 -1.09
N TRP A 148 -14.08 -12.18 -1.43
CA TRP A 148 -14.30 -12.62 -2.81
C TRP A 148 -14.99 -11.57 -3.68
N LEU A 149 -15.82 -10.73 -3.07
CA LEU A 149 -16.48 -9.59 -3.74
C LEU A 149 -15.62 -8.32 -3.75
N SER A 150 -14.38 -8.38 -3.23
CA SER A 150 -13.48 -7.22 -3.19
C SER A 150 -13.27 -6.49 -4.53
N PRO A 151 -13.32 -7.14 -5.72
CA PRO A 151 -13.21 -6.41 -7.00
C PRO A 151 -14.34 -5.38 -7.21
N LEU A 152 -15.51 -5.58 -6.60
CA LEU A 152 -16.61 -4.60 -6.65
C LEU A 152 -16.28 -3.33 -5.85
N ALA A 153 -15.34 -3.41 -4.91
CA ALA A 153 -14.88 -2.29 -4.11
C ALA A 153 -13.70 -1.53 -4.75
N ASP A 154 -13.16 -1.97 -5.89
CA ASP A 154 -11.99 -1.33 -6.51
C ASP A 154 -12.30 0.13 -6.92
N VAL A 155 -13.47 0.39 -7.52
CA VAL A 155 -13.92 1.76 -7.87
C VAL A 155 -14.08 2.67 -6.65
N PRO A 156 -14.89 2.34 -5.61
CA PRO A 156 -15.02 3.22 -4.46
C PRO A 156 -13.70 3.41 -3.71
N THR A 157 -12.87 2.37 -3.62
CA THR A 157 -11.51 2.47 -3.07
C THR A 157 -10.70 3.49 -3.85
N MET A 158 -10.74 3.45 -5.18
CA MET A 158 -9.93 4.34 -5.99
C MET A 158 -10.43 5.78 -5.99
N VAL A 159 -11.74 6.01 -5.87
CA VAL A 159 -12.30 7.34 -5.57
C VAL A 159 -11.77 7.85 -4.22
N ARG A 160 -11.79 7.01 -3.18
CA ARG A 160 -11.31 7.37 -1.84
C ARG A 160 -9.83 7.71 -1.79
N LEU A 161 -9.01 6.95 -2.52
CA LEU A 161 -7.57 7.18 -2.63
C LEU A 161 -7.26 8.43 -3.45
N THR A 162 -7.98 8.65 -4.55
CA THR A 162 -7.88 9.90 -5.33
C THR A 162 -8.23 11.12 -4.46
N TRP A 163 -9.32 11.05 -3.69
CA TRP A 163 -9.68 12.10 -2.74
C TRP A 163 -8.58 12.33 -1.69
N ALA A 164 -7.97 11.25 -1.19
CA ALA A 164 -6.89 11.35 -0.21
C ALA A 164 -5.63 12.03 -0.78
N ALA A 165 -5.30 11.76 -2.04
CA ALA A 165 -4.18 12.41 -2.70
C ALA A 165 -4.43 13.92 -2.89
N LEU A 166 -5.68 14.30 -3.22
CA LEU A 166 -6.08 15.70 -3.38
C LEU A 166 -6.24 16.44 -2.04
N ARG A 167 -6.66 15.73 -1.00
CA ARG A 167 -6.89 16.26 0.35
C ARG A 167 -6.18 15.40 1.39
N PRO A 168 -4.84 15.49 1.46
CA PRO A 168 -4.05 14.64 2.34
C PRO A 168 -4.37 14.92 3.80
N ALA A 169 -4.42 13.84 4.60
CA ALA A 169 -4.52 13.97 6.04
C ALA A 169 -3.26 14.64 6.59
N ARG A 170 -3.45 15.62 7.48
CA ARG A 170 -2.35 16.36 8.14
C ARG A 170 -2.24 16.06 9.62
N ALA A 171 -3.08 15.18 10.15
CA ALA A 171 -3.09 14.85 11.57
C ALA A 171 -3.20 13.34 11.77
N TRP A 172 -2.43 12.82 12.70
CA TRP A 172 -2.45 11.41 13.08
C TRP A 172 -2.01 11.22 14.53
N ARG A 173 -2.80 10.46 15.32
CA ARG A 173 -2.54 10.16 16.74
C ARG A 173 -2.14 11.39 17.58
N GLY A 174 -2.88 12.49 17.41
CA GLY A 174 -2.64 13.75 18.12
C GLY A 174 -1.44 14.57 17.64
N ARG A 175 -0.72 14.13 16.60
CA ARG A 175 0.37 14.88 15.96
C ARG A 175 -0.12 15.51 14.65
N THR A 176 0.34 16.73 14.37
CA THR A 176 0.13 17.40 13.10
C THR A 176 1.41 17.37 12.27
N TYR A 177 1.26 17.15 10.97
CA TYR A 177 2.32 17.03 9.97
C TYR A 177 2.12 18.14 8.93
N ARG A 178 3.23 18.67 8.40
CA ARG A 178 3.22 19.77 7.43
C ARG A 178 3.29 19.25 6.01
#